data_AF-A0A2G9HWG9-F1
#
_entry.id   AF-A0A2G9HWG9-F1
#
_cell.length_a   1.000
_cell.length_b   1.000
_cell.length_c   1.000
_cell.angle_alpha   90.00
_cell.angle_beta   90.00
_cell.angle_gamma   90.00
#
_symmetry.space_group_name_H-M   'P 1'
#
loop_
_entity.id
_entity.type
_entity.pdbx_description
1 polymer ?
#
loop_
_entity_poly.entity_id
_entity_poly.type
_entity_poly.pdbx_seq_one_letter_code
_entity_poly.pdbx_strand_id
1 'polypeptide(L)' 'MANLAKFEFVPLDISGKNYLSWVIDAKMHLDAMGLENTIVEKNEATIQNRAKAMIFLRHHLDESLKVEYLTVKDPVDL' A
#
# COMPACT_ATOMS: atom_id res chain seq x y z
N MET A 1 -6.45 -20.11 17.93
CA MET A 1 -6.17 -18.72 17.50
C MET A 1 -5.74 -18.80 16.05
N ALA A 2 -6.52 -18.27 15.13
CA ALA A 2 -6.13 -18.25 13.73
C ALA A 2 -4.90 -17.35 13.60
N ASN A 3 -3.81 -17.89 13.06
CA ASN A 3 -2.70 -17.08 12.57
C ASN A 3 -3.28 -16.15 11.49
N LEU A 4 -3.50 -14.88 11.84
CA LEU A 4 -3.73 -13.80 10.86
C LEU A 4 -2.51 -13.60 9.93
N ALA A 5 -1.46 -14.39 10.10
CA ALA A 5 -0.32 -14.53 9.22
C ALA A 5 -0.69 -15.25 7.91
N LYS A 6 -1.47 -14.58 7.07
CA LYS A 6 -1.38 -14.63 5.60
C LYS A 6 -2.55 -13.86 4.99
N PHE A 7 -2.53 -12.56 5.15
CA PHE A 7 -3.10 -11.74 4.10
C PHE A 7 -1.91 -11.23 3.27
N GLU A 8 -1.35 -12.10 2.44
CA GLU A 8 -0.60 -11.64 1.28
C GLU A 8 -1.59 -11.76 0.12
N PHE A 9 -1.96 -10.60 -0.44
CA PHE A 9 -2.72 -10.52 -1.68
C PHE A 9 -1.75 -10.33 -2.85
N VAL A 10 -2.27 -10.45 -4.07
CA VAL A 10 -1.44 -10.39 -5.28
C VAL A 10 -0.84 -8.99 -5.43
N PRO A 11 0.50 -8.84 -5.53
CA PRO A 11 1.14 -7.55 -5.79
C PRO A 11 0.67 -6.91 -7.09
N LEU A 12 0.71 -5.57 -7.19
CA LEU A 12 0.39 -4.86 -8.42
C LEU A 12 1.33 -5.32 -9.53
N ASP A 13 0.77 -5.92 -10.57
CA ASP A 13 1.55 -6.42 -11.69
C ASP A 13 2.02 -5.27 -12.58
N ILE A 14 3.17 -5.43 -13.24
CA ILE A 14 3.75 -4.41 -14.12
C ILE A 14 2.83 -4.01 -15.28
N SER A 15 1.91 -4.88 -15.70
CA SER A 15 0.93 -4.57 -16.75
C SER A 15 -0.29 -3.80 -16.23
N GLY A 16 -0.42 -3.62 -14.90
CA GLY A 16 -1.52 -2.95 -14.24
C GLY A 16 -2.87 -3.67 -14.35
N LYS A 17 -2.91 -4.91 -14.86
CA LYS A 17 -4.17 -5.61 -15.13
C LYS A 17 -4.94 -5.93 -13.87
N ASN A 18 -4.24 -6.17 -12.76
CA ASN A 18 -4.84 -6.42 -11.46
C ASN A 18 -5.06 -5.16 -10.60
N TYR A 19 -4.89 -3.95 -11.15
CA TYR A 19 -4.96 -2.69 -10.39
C TYR A 19 -6.20 -2.56 -9.50
N LEU A 20 -7.40 -2.86 -10.02
CA LEU A 20 -8.63 -2.74 -9.23
C LEU A 20 -8.67 -3.70 -8.04
N SER A 21 -8.22 -4.94 -8.22
CA SER A 21 -8.13 -5.91 -7.11
C SER A 21 -7.10 -5.45 -6.09
N TRP A 22 -5.93 -5.02 -6.57
CA TRP A 22 -4.84 -4.54 -5.73
C TRP A 22 -5.24 -3.34 -4.87
N VAL A 23 -5.95 -2.36 -5.44
CA VAL A 23 -6.46 -1.19 -4.70
C VAL A 23 -7.41 -1.61 -3.59
N ILE A 24 -8.34 -2.52 -3.86
CA ILE A 24 -9.32 -2.98 -2.87
C ILE A 24 -8.61 -3.69 -1.72
N ASP A 25 -7.73 -4.63 -2.04
CA ASP A 25 -6.99 -5.40 -1.04
C ASP A 25 -6.07 -4.47 -0.22
N ALA A 26 -5.27 -3.62 -0.87
CA ALA A 26 -4.39 -2.67 -0.20
C ALA A 26 -5.17 -1.72 0.74
N LYS A 27 -6.34 -1.24 0.30
CA LYS A 27 -7.21 -0.38 1.11
C LYS A 27 -7.75 -1.10 2.34
N MET A 28 -8.28 -2.31 2.19
CA MET A 28 -8.79 -3.12 3.31
C MET A 28 -7.70 -3.44 4.34
N HIS A 29 -6.48 -3.67 3.87
CA HIS A 29 -5.32 -3.86 4.72
C HIS A 29 -4.94 -2.61 5.50
N LEU A 30 -4.87 -1.46 4.82
CA LEU A 30 -4.57 -0.19 5.48
C LEU A 30 -5.64 0.14 6.52
N ASP A 31 -6.93 -0.08 6.23
CA ASP A 31 -8.02 0.08 7.19
C ASP A 31 -7.86 -0.84 8.42
N ALA A 32 -7.59 -2.14 8.20
CA ALA A 32 -7.32 -3.08 9.28
C ALA A 32 -6.10 -2.69 10.15
N MET A 33 -5.14 -1.94 9.59
CA MET A 33 -3.98 -1.39 10.30
C MET A 33 -4.24 -0.03 10.95
N GLY A 34 -5.40 0.59 10.74
CA GLY A 34 -5.71 1.97 11.16
C GLY A 34 -4.93 3.03 10.37
N LEU A 35 -4.56 2.72 9.13
CA LEU A 35 -3.75 3.55 8.23
C LEU A 35 -4.50 4.02 6.98
N GLU A 36 -5.80 3.70 6.79
CA GLU A 36 -6.54 4.14 5.59
C GLU A 36 -6.44 5.65 5.34
N ASN A 37 -6.45 6.48 6.39
CA ASN A 37 -6.37 7.93 6.24
C ASN A 37 -5.04 8.40 5.62
N THR A 38 -3.99 7.58 5.58
CA THR A 38 -2.69 7.98 4.98
C THR A 38 -2.75 8.11 3.46
N ILE A 39 -3.72 7.46 2.80
CA ILE A 39 -3.92 7.52 1.34
C ILE A 39 -4.99 8.54 0.91
N VAL A 40 -5.40 9.43 1.82
CA VAL A 40 -6.36 10.51 1.54
C VAL A 40 -5.59 11.83 1.41
N GLU A 41 -5.89 12.64 0.39
CA GLU A 41 -5.26 13.95 0.24
C GLU A 41 -5.48 14.85 1.47
N LYS A 42 -4.46 15.68 1.80
CA LYS A 42 -4.51 16.64 2.91
C LYS A 42 -4.80 16.01 4.29
N ASN A 43 -4.51 14.72 4.46
CA ASN A 43 -4.63 14.06 5.75
C ASN A 43 -3.63 14.59 6.80
N GLU A 44 -3.98 14.44 8.07
CA GLU A 44 -3.13 14.81 9.20
C GLU A 44 -2.36 13.60 9.79
N ALA A 45 -2.16 12.54 9.01
CA ALA A 45 -1.44 11.37 9.50
C ALA A 45 0.00 11.75 9.91
N THR A 46 0.55 11.05 10.88
CA THR A 46 1.94 11.27 11.31
C THR A 46 2.91 10.80 10.22
N ILE A 47 4.12 11.37 10.19
CA ILE A 47 5.21 10.91 9.30
C ILE A 47 5.46 9.40 9.49
N GLN A 48 5.37 8.91 10.73
CA GLN A 48 5.53 7.49 11.03
C GLN A 48 4.42 6.63 10.39
N ASN A 49 3.17 7.07 10.45
CA ASN A 49 2.06 6.34 9.83
C ASN A 49 2.15 6.36 8.31
N ARG A 50 2.51 7.51 7.71
CA ARG A 50 2.80 7.59 6.27
C ARG A 50 3.93 6.63 5.87
N ALA A 51 5.02 6.59 6.63
CA ALA A 51 6.12 5.66 6.36
C ALA A 51 5.70 4.19 6.46
N LYS A 52 4.88 3.82 7.45
CA LYS A 52 4.32 2.45 7.58
C LYS A 52 3.47 2.07 6.37
N ALA A 53 2.58 2.96 5.95
CA ALA A 53 1.74 2.73 4.76
C ALA A 53 2.58 2.65 3.48
N MET A 54 3.59 3.51 3.32
CA MET A 54 4.50 3.49 2.17
C MET A 54 5.28 2.17 2.09
N ILE A 55 5.81 1.68 3.21
CA ILE A 55 6.52 0.39 3.26
C ILE A 55 5.57 -0.74 2.86
N PHE A 56 4.34 -0.73 3.38
CA PHE A 56 3.33 -1.72 3.06
C PHE A 56 2.96 -1.71 1.57
N LEU A 57 2.65 -0.54 1.00
CA LEU A 57 2.27 -0.42 -0.41
C LEU A 57 3.41 -0.84 -1.32
N ARG A 58 4.65 -0.38 -1.06
CA ARG A 58 5.84 -0.79 -1.83
C ARG A 58 6.06 -2.29 -1.78
N HIS A 59 5.86 -2.93 -0.64
CA HIS A 59 6.04 -4.39 -0.50
C HIS A 59 5.15 -5.17 -1.49
N HIS A 60 3.97 -4.63 -1.79
CA HIS A 60 2.97 -5.21 -2.69
C HIS A 60 3.02 -4.63 -4.11
N LEU A 61 4.15 -4.10 -4.55
CA LEU A 61 4.40 -3.78 -5.95
C LEU A 61 5.28 -4.85 -6.61
N ASP A 62 5.13 -5.04 -7.92
CA ASP A 62 6.16 -5.69 -8.73
C ASP A 62 7.51 -4.98 -8.56
N GLU A 63 8.62 -5.73 -8.61
CA GLU A 63 9.97 -5.17 -8.45
C GLU A 63 10.27 -4.05 -9.46
N SER A 64 9.77 -4.15 -10.69
CA SER A 64 9.96 -3.12 -11.72
C SER A 64 9.26 -1.82 -11.33
N LEU A 65 8.07 -1.91 -10.73
CA LEU A 65 7.31 -0.76 -10.25
C LEU A 65 7.97 -0.15 -9.00
N LYS A 66 8.60 -0.95 -8.12
CA LYS A 66 9.35 -0.41 -6.97
C LYS A 66 10.48 0.52 -7.42
N VAL A 67 11.14 0.19 -8.54
CA VAL A 67 12.18 1.03 -9.15
C VAL A 67 11.59 2.29 -9.75
N GLU A 68 10.50 2.17 -10.51
CA GLU A 68 9.81 3.31 -11.13
C GLU A 68 9.37 4.34 -10.08
N TYR A 69 8.78 3.86 -8.99
CA TYR A 69 8.27 4.71 -7.93
C TYR A 69 9.28 4.97 -6.80
N LEU A 70 10.59 4.68 -6.96
CA LEU A 70 11.58 4.77 -5.87
C LEU A 70 11.64 6.16 -5.19
N THR A 71 11.34 7.23 -5.91
CA THR A 71 11.40 8.62 -5.41
C THR A 71 10.12 9.09 -4.71
N VAL A 72 9.00 8.35 -4.83
CA VAL A 72 7.72 8.67 -4.18
C VAL A 72 7.83 8.47 -2.66
N LYS A 73 7.45 9.46 -1.88
CA LYS A 73 7.60 9.42 -0.41
C LYS A 73 6.29 9.43 0.36
N ASP A 74 5.22 9.93 -0.24
CA ASP A 74 3.90 9.98 0.38
C ASP A 74 3.05 8.82 -0.18
N PRO A 75 2.37 8.04 0.67
CA PRO A 75 1.44 7.00 0.23
C PRO A 75 0.33 7.48 -0.71
N VAL A 76 -0.07 8.76 -0.63
CA VAL A 76 -1.12 9.32 -1.52
C VAL A 76 -0.64 9.53 -2.95
N ASP A 77 0.68 9.64 -3.15
CA ASP A 77 1.32 9.91 -4.44
C ASP A 77 1.77 8.63 -5.16
N LEU A 78 1.54 7.46 -4.56
CA LEU A 78 1.85 6.14 -5.12
C LEU A 78 0.64 5.56 -5.85
#